data_AF-A0A958LQ77-F1
#
_entry.id   AF-A0A958LQ77-F1
#
_cell.length_a   1.000
_cell.length_b   1.000
_cell.length_c   1.000
_cell.angle_alpha   90.00
_cell.angle_beta   90.00
_cell.angle_gamma   90.00
#
_symmetry.space_group_name_H-M   'P 1'
#
loop_
_entity.id
_entity.type
_entity.pdbx_description
1 polymer ?
#
loop_
_entity_poly.entity_id
_entity_poly.type
_entity_poly.pdbx_seq_one_letter_code
_entity_poly.pdbx_strand_id
1 'polypeptide(L)'
;MPQFDLNMEKVKKEIRKLSDLDYVKEEIRRIADEVRHFDIHVKLSPTAKKRLKDLEKRYEVWVRSISKAQKQIDREFNKAMRNLKKTKNDVTKKIEGAKKTAKTQRKKIAKASTKLTANLKKKKVKKTTKKATAQKTTKKATKKKATAKKASKKKTTRKA
;
A
#
# COMPACT_ATOMS: atom_id res chain seq x y z
N MET A 1 -49.29 -55.56 -30.40
CA MET A 1 -48.85 -55.22 -29.03
C MET A 1 -48.26 -56.48 -28.41
N PRO A 2 -46.95 -56.60 -28.20
CA PRO A 2 -46.38 -57.77 -27.53
C PRO A 2 -46.74 -57.72 -26.04
N GLN A 3 -47.38 -58.78 -25.54
CA GLN A 3 -47.73 -58.95 -24.14
C GLN A 3 -46.45 -59.27 -23.35
N PHE A 4 -46.21 -58.53 -22.27
CA PHE A 4 -45.18 -58.87 -21.30
C PHE A 4 -45.69 -60.04 -20.45
N ASP A 5 -45.34 -61.27 -20.83
CA ASP A 5 -45.46 -62.41 -19.93
C ASP A 5 -44.43 -62.26 -18.81
N LEU A 6 -44.81 -61.56 -17.73
CA LEU A 6 -44.05 -61.56 -16.49
C LEU A 6 -44.08 -62.99 -15.94
N ASN A 7 -43.02 -63.75 -16.22
CA ASN A 7 -42.80 -65.06 -15.63
C ASN A 7 -42.53 -64.90 -14.13
N MET A 8 -43.62 -64.92 -13.35
CA MET A 8 -43.62 -64.61 -11.92
C MET A 8 -42.77 -65.60 -11.11
N GLU A 9 -42.50 -66.79 -11.63
CA GLU A 9 -41.57 -67.73 -11.01
C GLU A 9 -40.11 -67.28 -11.12
N LYS A 10 -39.71 -66.67 -12.24
CA LYS A 10 -38.36 -66.09 -12.40
C LYS A 10 -38.15 -64.93 -11.44
N VAL A 11 -39.15 -64.06 -11.33
CA VAL A 11 -39.14 -62.92 -10.39
C VAL A 11 -39.02 -63.40 -8.95
N LYS A 12 -39.79 -64.43 -8.55
CA LYS A 12 -39.67 -65.04 -7.21
C LYS A 12 -38.30 -65.66 -6.95
N LYS A 13 -37.71 -66.32 -7.95
CA LYS A 13 -36.37 -66.91 -7.85
C LYS A 13 -35.29 -65.82 -7.72
N GLU A 14 -35.40 -64.72 -8.45
CA GLU A 14 -34.47 -63.58 -8.35
C GLU A 14 -34.58 -62.85 -7.01
N ILE A 15 -35.80 -62.63 -6.49
CA ILE A 15 -36.01 -62.05 -5.17
C ILE A 15 -35.40 -62.93 -4.07
N ARG A 16 -35.54 -64.27 -4.18
CA ARG A 16 -34.91 -65.21 -3.23
C ARG A 16 -33.38 -65.18 -3.30
N LYS A 17 -32.80 -64.99 -4.49
CA LYS A 17 -31.34 -64.81 -4.64
C LYS A 17 -30.87 -63.49 -4.02
N LEU A 18 -31.64 -62.42 -4.17
CA LEU A 18 -31.32 -61.11 -3.56
C LEU A 18 -31.48 -61.10 -2.04
N SER A 19 -32.29 -62.01 -1.47
CA SER A 19 -32.37 -62.19 -0.01
C SER A 19 -31.20 -62.98 0.58
N ASP A 20 -30.40 -63.63 -0.25
CA ASP A 20 -29.21 -64.35 0.18
C ASP A 20 -28.00 -63.39 0.22
N LEU A 21 -27.50 -63.16 1.44
CA LEU A 21 -26.38 -62.25 1.70
C LEU A 21 -25.08 -62.69 1.03
N ASP A 22 -24.85 -64.00 0.90
CA ASP A 22 -23.63 -64.52 0.29
C ASP A 22 -23.65 -64.33 -1.22
N TYR A 23 -24.81 -64.56 -1.87
CA TYR A 23 -25.01 -64.26 -3.28
C TYR A 23 -24.82 -62.77 -3.59
N VAL A 24 -25.40 -61.88 -2.78
CA VAL A 24 -25.23 -60.42 -2.94
C VAL A 24 -23.76 -60.02 -2.78
N LYS A 25 -23.04 -60.62 -1.84
CA LYS A 25 -21.62 -60.34 -1.60
C LYS A 25 -20.73 -60.82 -2.74
N GLU A 26 -21.03 -61.98 -3.33
CA GLU A 26 -20.35 -62.47 -4.52
C GLU A 26 -20.61 -61.58 -5.74
N GLU A 27 -21.86 -61.15 -5.95
CA GLU A 27 -22.20 -60.27 -7.06
C GLU A 27 -21.57 -58.88 -6.89
N ILE A 28 -21.50 -58.35 -5.67
CA ILE A 28 -20.75 -57.11 -5.38
C ILE A 28 -19.26 -57.28 -5.68
N ARG A 29 -18.66 -58.41 -5.30
CA ARG A 29 -17.24 -58.69 -5.58
C ARG A 29 -16.99 -58.81 -7.08
N ARG A 30 -17.84 -59.53 -7.79
CA ARG A 30 -17.79 -59.66 -9.25
C ARG A 30 -17.91 -58.31 -9.93
N ILE A 31 -18.90 -57.49 -9.56
CA ILE A 31 -19.06 -56.13 -10.11
C ILE A 31 -17.85 -55.27 -9.76
N ALA A 32 -17.33 -55.35 -8.53
CA ALA A 32 -16.14 -54.60 -8.12
C ALA A 32 -14.91 -54.99 -8.96
N ASP A 33 -14.75 -56.28 -9.27
CA ASP A 33 -13.66 -56.75 -10.12
C ASP A 33 -13.87 -56.37 -11.59
N GLU A 34 -15.11 -56.43 -12.10
CA GLU A 34 -15.44 -55.93 -13.45
C GLU A 34 -15.19 -54.43 -13.59
N VAL A 35 -15.49 -53.63 -12.55
CA VAL A 35 -15.20 -52.19 -12.50
C VAL A 35 -13.70 -51.93 -12.43
N ARG A 36 -12.94 -52.69 -11.63
CA ARG A 36 -11.47 -52.57 -11.53
C ARG A 36 -10.78 -52.86 -12.86
N HIS A 37 -11.29 -53.82 -13.63
CA HIS A 37 -10.75 -54.19 -14.93
C HIS A 37 -11.41 -53.46 -16.10
N PHE A 38 -12.29 -52.49 -15.84
CA PHE A 38 -12.95 -51.71 -16.89
C PHE A 38 -11.97 -50.69 -17.48
N ASP A 39 -11.14 -51.15 -18.41
CA ASP A 39 -10.30 -50.24 -19.18
C ASP A 39 -11.13 -49.54 -20.25
N ILE A 40 -11.43 -48.26 -19.99
CA ILE A 40 -12.09 -47.32 -20.90
C ILE A 40 -11.35 -47.34 -22.25
N HIS A 41 -10.02 -47.48 -22.28
CA HIS A 41 -9.26 -47.53 -23.52
C HIS A 41 -9.36 -48.85 -24.26
N VAL A 42 -9.80 -49.97 -23.67
CA VAL A 42 -10.00 -51.24 -24.39
C VAL A 42 -11.41 -51.32 -24.99
N LYS A 43 -12.41 -50.78 -24.31
CA LYS A 43 -13.82 -50.82 -24.77
C LYS A 43 -14.29 -49.63 -25.60
N LEU A 44 -13.50 -48.56 -25.70
CA LEU A 44 -13.86 -47.42 -26.55
C LEU A 44 -13.68 -47.71 -28.04
N SER A 45 -14.69 -47.37 -28.84
CA SER A 45 -14.56 -47.32 -30.30
C SER A 45 -13.44 -46.35 -30.71
N PRO A 46 -12.78 -46.56 -31.88
CA PRO A 46 -11.70 -45.68 -32.35
C PRO A 46 -12.10 -44.20 -32.39
N THR A 47 -13.36 -43.92 -32.74
CA THR A 47 -13.96 -42.58 -32.75
C THR A 47 -14.02 -41.95 -31.36
N ALA A 48 -14.42 -42.73 -30.35
CA ALA A 48 -14.49 -42.25 -28.97
C ALA A 48 -13.09 -41.99 -28.39
N LYS A 49 -12.10 -42.83 -28.71
CA LYS A 49 -10.68 -42.59 -28.32
C LYS A 49 -10.15 -41.28 -28.86
N LYS A 50 -10.47 -40.97 -30.13
CA LYS A 50 -10.05 -39.72 -30.77
C LYS A 50 -10.70 -38.51 -30.08
N ARG A 51 -12.00 -38.58 -29.78
CA ARG A 51 -12.71 -37.52 -29.05
C ARG A 51 -12.15 -37.30 -27.64
N LEU A 52 -11.81 -38.38 -26.94
CA LEU A 52 -11.19 -38.30 -25.61
C LEU A 52 -9.83 -37.60 -25.67
N LYS A 53 -8.95 -38.00 -26.60
CA LYS A 53 -7.64 -37.36 -26.79
C LYS A 53 -7.76 -35.87 -27.14
N ASP A 54 -8.75 -35.49 -27.96
CA ASP A 54 -8.97 -34.09 -28.28
C ASP A 54 -9.49 -33.29 -27.07
N LEU A 55 -10.33 -33.89 -26.23
CA LEU A 55 -10.77 -33.29 -24.97
C LEU A 55 -9.60 -33.12 -23.99
N GLU A 56 -8.76 -34.15 -23.82
CA GLU A 56 -7.56 -34.10 -22.97
C GLU A 56 -6.62 -32.97 -23.42
N LYS A 57 -6.35 -32.87 -24.73
CA LYS A 57 -5.53 -31.78 -25.28
C LYS A 57 -6.14 -30.40 -25.00
N ARG A 58 -7.44 -30.23 -25.21
CA ARG A 58 -8.13 -28.95 -24.95
C ARG A 58 -8.07 -28.60 -23.47
N TYR A 59 -8.27 -29.59 -22.60
CA TYR A 59 -8.17 -29.43 -21.16
C TYR A 59 -6.76 -29.00 -20.74
N GLU A 60 -5.71 -29.67 -21.22
CA GLU A 60 -4.33 -29.30 -20.93
C GLU A 60 -4.01 -27.87 -21.37
N VAL A 61 -4.43 -27.48 -22.57
CA VAL A 61 -4.24 -26.12 -23.08
C VAL A 61 -4.94 -25.11 -22.16
N TRP A 62 -6.17 -25.41 -21.74
CA TRP A 62 -6.94 -24.54 -20.86
C TRP A 62 -6.30 -24.40 -19.47
N VAL A 63 -5.88 -25.51 -18.85
CA VAL A 63 -5.16 -25.51 -17.57
C VAL A 63 -3.87 -24.70 -17.65
N ARG A 64 -3.09 -24.86 -18.73
CA ARG A 64 -1.87 -24.07 -18.97
C ARG A 64 -2.18 -22.58 -19.13
N SER A 65 -3.27 -22.24 -19.82
CA SER A 65 -3.71 -20.85 -19.99
C SER A 65 -4.11 -20.22 -18.66
N ILE A 66 -4.93 -20.92 -17.85
CA ILE A 66 -5.33 -20.47 -16.51
C ILE A 66 -4.09 -20.27 -15.64
N SER A 67 -3.16 -21.23 -15.65
CA SER A 67 -1.93 -21.13 -14.85
C SER A 67 -1.08 -19.91 -15.24
N LYS A 68 -1.04 -19.55 -16.53
CA LYS A 68 -0.37 -18.34 -17.01
C LYS A 68 -1.09 -17.08 -16.54
N ALA A 69 -2.41 -17.05 -16.65
CA ALA A 69 -3.23 -15.93 -16.21
C ALA A 69 -3.09 -15.69 -14.70
N GLN A 70 -3.17 -16.75 -13.88
CA GLN A 70 -2.95 -16.70 -12.44
C GLN A 70 -1.58 -16.10 -12.11
N LYS A 71 -0.50 -16.58 -12.74
CA LYS A 71 0.85 -16.02 -12.54
C LYS A 71 0.95 -14.54 -12.91
N GLN A 72 0.26 -14.10 -13.95
CA GLN A 72 0.24 -12.69 -14.33
C GLN A 72 -0.51 -11.84 -13.30
N ILE A 73 -1.69 -12.29 -12.87
CA ILE A 73 -2.48 -11.63 -11.83
C ILE A 73 -1.68 -11.52 -10.53
N ASP A 74 -1.04 -12.61 -10.09
CA ASP A 74 -0.23 -12.60 -8.88
C ASP A 74 0.93 -11.62 -8.97
N ARG A 75 1.59 -11.52 -10.13
CA ARG A 75 2.69 -10.57 -10.34
C ARG A 75 2.21 -9.13 -10.26
N GLU A 76 1.13 -8.80 -10.97
CA GLU A 76 0.60 -7.44 -11.00
C GLU A 76 0.01 -7.05 -9.65
N PHE A 77 -0.71 -7.96 -8.98
CA PHE A 77 -1.21 -7.74 -7.63
C PHE A 77 -0.08 -7.48 -6.63
N ASN A 78 0.97 -8.30 -6.65
CA ASN A 78 2.13 -8.10 -5.80
C ASN A 78 2.85 -6.77 -6.08
N LYS A 79 2.97 -6.38 -7.36
CA LYS A 79 3.54 -5.10 -7.77
C LYS A 79 2.70 -3.93 -7.27
N ALA A 80 1.39 -3.98 -7.47
CA ALA A 80 0.45 -2.97 -6.98
C ALA A 80 0.51 -2.85 -5.45
N MET A 81 0.50 -3.96 -4.72
CA MET A 81 0.65 -3.99 -3.27
C MET A 81 1.98 -3.38 -2.80
N ARG A 82 3.09 -3.72 -3.45
CA ARG A 82 4.41 -3.13 -3.14
C ARG A 82 4.41 -1.62 -3.36
N ASN A 83 3.84 -1.15 -4.46
CA ASN A 83 3.73 0.27 -4.77
C ASN A 83 2.86 0.99 -3.74
N LEU A 84 1.71 0.42 -3.39
CA LEU A 84 0.82 0.98 -2.36
C LEU A 84 1.53 1.11 -1.01
N LYS A 85 2.26 0.06 -0.58
CA LYS A 85 3.05 0.09 0.67
C LYS A 85 4.14 1.16 0.62
N LYS A 86 4.87 1.29 -0.48
CA LYS A 86 5.87 2.34 -0.67
C LYS A 86 5.25 3.73 -0.58
N THR A 87 4.19 3.97 -1.35
CA THR A 87 3.47 5.26 -1.34
C THR A 87 2.94 5.61 0.05
N LYS A 88 2.34 4.65 0.77
CA LYS A 88 1.88 4.86 2.15
C LYS A 88 3.03 5.28 3.06
N ASN A 89 4.17 4.60 2.99
CA ASN A 89 5.34 4.91 3.81
C ASN A 89 5.92 6.28 3.47
N ASP A 90 6.02 6.63 2.18
CA ASP A 90 6.55 7.92 1.74
C ASP A 90 5.65 9.08 2.14
N VAL A 91 4.32 8.91 2.02
CA VAL A 91 3.33 9.88 2.51
C VAL A 91 3.46 10.05 4.02
N THR A 92 3.57 8.95 4.77
CA THR A 92 3.72 9.01 6.22
C THR A 92 4.99 9.77 6.61
N LYS A 93 6.13 9.47 5.99
CA LYS A 93 7.40 10.19 6.21
C LYS A 93 7.29 11.67 5.87
N LYS A 94 6.66 12.03 4.75
CA LYS A 94 6.45 13.43 4.35
C LYS A 94 5.57 14.17 5.34
N ILE A 95 4.47 13.56 5.80
CA ILE A 95 3.57 14.13 6.81
C ILE A 95 4.31 14.34 8.14
N GLU A 96 5.07 13.35 8.59
CA GLU A 96 5.87 13.47 9.82
C GLU A 96 6.95 14.56 9.70
N GLY A 97 7.63 14.62 8.56
CA GLY A 97 8.58 15.69 8.24
C GLY A 97 7.91 17.07 8.30
N ALA A 98 6.76 17.24 7.64
CA ALA A 98 5.98 18.47 7.68
C ALA A 98 5.55 18.84 9.11
N LYS A 99 5.08 17.87 9.91
CA LYS A 99 4.73 18.08 11.33
C LYS A 99 5.94 18.54 12.16
N LYS A 100 7.12 17.95 11.95
CA LYS A 100 8.37 18.35 12.63
C LYS A 100 8.79 19.77 12.23
N THR A 101 8.72 20.11 10.95
CA THR A 101 9.03 21.45 10.44
C THR A 101 8.06 22.48 11.01
N ALA A 102 6.76 22.20 10.99
CA ALA A 102 5.73 23.07 11.58
C ALA A 102 5.94 23.29 13.09
N LYS A 103 6.24 22.22 13.85
CA LYS A 103 6.59 22.34 15.28
C LYS A 103 7.82 23.24 15.49
N THR A 104 8.83 23.10 14.64
CA THR A 104 10.08 23.89 14.72
C THR A 104 9.82 25.36 14.40
N GLN A 105 9.06 25.65 13.34
CA GLN A 105 8.65 27.01 12.98
C GLN A 105 7.81 27.64 14.09
N ARG A 106 6.83 26.92 14.66
CA ARG A 106 6.03 27.40 15.80
C ARG A 106 6.91 27.79 17.00
N LYS A 107 7.91 26.96 17.34
CA LYS A 107 8.88 27.28 18.41
C LYS A 107 9.71 28.53 18.08
N LYS A 108 10.17 28.69 16.84
CA LYS A 108 10.92 29.89 16.40
C LYS A 108 10.06 31.15 16.49
N ILE A 109 8.82 31.10 16.03
CA ILE A 109 7.85 32.21 16.10
C ILE A 109 7.57 32.59 17.56
N ALA A 110 7.34 31.60 18.44
CA ALA A 110 7.12 31.86 19.87
C ALA A 110 8.35 32.52 20.55
N LYS A 111 9.56 32.09 20.19
CA LYS A 111 10.80 32.74 20.66
C LYS A 111 10.96 34.17 20.11
N ALA A 112 10.56 34.41 18.86
CA ALA A 112 10.61 35.74 18.27
C ALA A 112 9.60 36.69 18.91
N SER A 113 8.35 36.25 19.13
CA SER A 113 7.30 37.07 19.74
C SER A 113 7.60 37.44 21.19
N THR A 114 8.15 36.51 21.98
CA THR A 114 8.62 36.78 23.36
C THR A 114 9.77 37.77 23.41
N LYS A 115 10.74 37.67 22.49
CA LYS A 115 11.81 38.69 22.36
C LYS A 115 11.26 40.07 21.97
N LEU A 116 10.30 40.12 21.04
CA LEU A 116 9.71 41.37 20.56
C LEU A 116 8.93 42.08 21.67
N THR A 117 8.11 41.34 22.43
CA THR A 117 7.39 41.86 23.60
C THR A 117 8.35 42.32 24.70
N ALA A 118 9.42 41.60 24.98
CA ALA A 118 10.45 42.03 25.94
C ALA A 118 11.16 43.34 25.49
N ASN A 119 11.48 43.47 24.20
CA ASN A 119 12.10 44.68 23.65
C ASN A 119 11.16 45.89 23.66
N LEU A 120 9.87 45.68 23.41
CA LEU A 120 8.85 46.72 23.52
C LEU A 120 8.68 47.21 24.97
N LYS A 121 8.69 46.29 25.96
CA LYS A 121 8.68 46.66 27.39
C LYS A 121 9.90 47.50 27.77
N LYS A 122 11.10 47.11 27.32
CA LYS A 122 12.35 47.88 27.56
C LYS A 122 12.36 49.27 26.92
N LYS A 123 11.76 49.44 25.73
CA LYS A 123 11.63 50.75 25.07
C LYS A 123 10.65 51.69 25.78
N LYS A 124 9.58 51.18 26.41
CA LYS A 124 8.67 52.01 27.22
C LYS A 124 9.36 52.59 28.47
N VAL A 125 10.24 51.82 29.12
CA VAL A 125 10.99 52.26 30.32
C VAL A 125 12.06 53.32 30.00
N LYS A 126 12.67 53.28 28.80
CA LYS A 126 13.66 54.28 28.38
C LYS A 126 13.07 55.63 27.94
N LYS A 127 11.76 55.69 27.64
CA LYS A 127 11.09 56.93 27.19
C LYS A 127 10.59 57.80 28.36
N THR A 128 10.47 57.24 29.56
CA THR A 128 10.05 57.95 30.77
C THR A 128 11.20 58.51 31.61
N THR A 129 12.45 58.12 31.35
CA THR A 129 13.62 58.57 32.14
C THR A 129 14.42 59.73 31.53
N LYS A 130 14.04 60.26 30.37
CA LYS A 130 14.72 61.42 29.71
C LYS A 130 13.94 62.74 29.76
N LYS A 131 12.93 62.87 30.63
CA LYS A 131 12.07 64.07 30.69
C LYS A 131 12.07 64.76 32.07
N ALA A 132 13.17 64.67 32.80
CA ALA A 132 13.30 65.28 34.12
C ALA A 132 14.70 65.90 34.35
N THR A 133 15.23 66.66 33.39
CA THR A 133 16.35 67.61 33.62
C THR A 133 16.53 68.49 32.38
N ALA A 134 15.66 69.49 32.23
CA ALA A 134 15.93 70.62 31.32
C ALA A 134 15.04 71.80 31.73
N GLN A 135 15.28 72.33 32.93
CA GLN A 135 14.70 73.62 33.31
C GLN A 135 15.78 74.44 34.04
N LYS A 136 15.94 75.68 33.56
CA LYS A 136 16.83 76.76 34.03
C LYS A 136 18.29 76.69 33.56
N THR A 137 18.66 77.56 32.61
CA THR A 137 19.35 78.85 32.91
C THR A 137 19.60 79.68 31.62
N THR A 138 18.94 80.84 31.58
CA THR A 138 19.42 82.20 31.22
C THR A 138 20.27 82.48 29.96
N LYS A 139 19.71 83.41 29.16
CA LYS A 139 20.34 84.32 28.19
C LYS A 139 21.59 85.04 28.73
N LYS A 140 22.65 85.18 27.91
CA LYS A 140 23.25 86.47 27.44
C LYS A 140 24.55 86.26 26.65
N ALA A 141 24.67 86.99 25.51
CA ALA A 141 25.87 87.65 24.94
C ALA A 141 27.14 86.79 24.64
N THR A 142 27.98 86.96 23.61
CA THR A 142 28.23 87.98 22.58
C THR A 142 29.27 87.42 21.58
N LYS A 143 29.25 87.95 20.35
CA LYS A 143 30.22 87.92 19.23
C LYS A 143 31.70 87.53 19.50
N LYS A 144 32.28 86.81 18.51
CA LYS A 144 33.63 86.89 17.85
C LYS A 144 34.19 85.48 17.61
N LYS A 145 34.98 85.13 16.58
CA LYS A 145 35.43 85.69 15.30
C LYS A 145 36.27 84.57 14.65
N ALA A 146 36.27 84.49 13.32
CA ALA A 146 37.39 84.08 12.44
C ALA A 146 37.92 82.62 12.40
N THR A 147 37.75 82.03 11.19
CA THR A 147 38.76 81.40 10.31
C THR A 147 39.73 80.33 10.85
N ALA A 148 39.79 79.17 10.18
CA ALA A 148 40.82 78.88 9.17
C ALA A 148 40.77 77.42 8.65
N LYS A 149 40.90 77.30 7.32
CA LYS A 149 41.31 76.11 6.57
C LYS A 149 42.58 75.47 7.15
N LYS A 150 42.65 74.13 7.15
CA LYS A 150 43.75 73.41 6.48
C LYS A 150 43.42 71.94 6.27
N ALA A 151 43.59 71.52 5.02
CA ALA A 151 43.61 70.15 4.56
C ALA A 151 44.90 69.43 4.98
N SER A 152 44.88 68.09 5.08
CA SER A 152 45.79 67.27 4.26
C SER A 152 45.36 65.80 4.25
N LYS A 153 45.45 65.21 3.05
CA LYS A 153 45.45 63.77 2.76
C LYS A 153 46.80 63.17 3.16
N LYS A 154 46.83 61.96 3.74
CA LYS A 154 47.91 60.96 3.53
C LYS A 154 47.39 59.59 4.01
N LYS A 155 47.02 58.66 3.13
CA LYS A 155 47.82 57.70 2.33
C LYS A 155 48.04 56.36 3.08
N THR A 156 47.75 55.28 2.35
CA THR A 156 48.45 53.97 2.27
C THR A 156 48.14 52.80 3.23
N THR A 157 47.69 51.70 2.56
CA THR A 157 48.13 50.27 2.61
C THR A 157 47.72 49.40 3.79
N ARG A 158 46.98 48.30 3.60
CA ARG A 158 47.24 47.01 2.91
C ARG A 158 47.77 45.98 3.91
N LYS A 159 47.03 44.88 4.06
CA LYS A 159 47.45 43.47 4.24
C LYS A 159 46.18 42.70 4.65
N ALA A 160 45.64 41.87 3.76
CA ALA A 160 46.07 40.52 3.38
C ALA A 160 45.16 39.53 4.11
#